data_AF-A0A2H0PAB8-F1
#
_entry.id   AF-A0A2H0PAB8-F1
#
_cell.length_a   1.000
_cell.length_b   1.000
_cell.length_c   1.000
_cell.angle_alpha   90.00
_cell.angle_beta   90.00
_cell.angle_gamma   90.00
#
_symmetry.space_group_name_H-M   'P 1'
#
loop_
_entity.id
_entity.type
_entity.pdbx_description
1 polymer ?
#
loop_
_entity_poly.entity_id
_entity_poly.type
_entity_poly.pdbx_seq_one_letter_code
_entity_poly.pdbx_strand_id
1 'polypeptide(L)'
;MEMTIRFPGNKKVTAEFDGYTVTTDQPKEAGGDGSAPAPFELFLASLGTCAGIFVLSFCRKRDLPTEGLELIQTAEWDDAAHRVSKITLKIRLPKGFPEKYRDSVISTANLCTAKKHLLNPPAFEIVTEPS
;
A
#
# COMPACT_ATOMS: atom_id res chain seq x y z
N MET A 1 6.59 2.58 17.07
CA MET A 1 7.27 1.63 16.16
C MET A 1 8.54 2.31 15.73
N GLU A 2 9.66 1.62 15.84
CA GLU A 2 10.97 2.08 15.40
C GLU A 2 11.39 1.27 14.17
N MET A 3 11.99 1.92 13.18
CA MET A 3 12.53 1.25 11.99
C MET A 3 13.93 1.79 11.73
N THR A 4 14.88 0.89 11.46
CA THR A 4 16.21 1.28 10.99
C THR A 4 16.23 1.27 9.47
N ILE A 5 16.67 2.37 8.85
CA ILE A 5 16.86 2.47 7.40
C ILE A 5 18.34 2.29 7.05
N ARG A 6 18.66 1.33 6.18
CA ARG A 6 20.03 0.99 5.76
C ARG A 6 20.23 1.17 4.25
N PHE A 7 21.50 1.36 3.88
CA PHE A 7 21.96 1.62 2.52
C PHE A 7 22.95 0.53 2.08
N PRO A 8 22.48 -0.67 1.69
CA PRO A 8 23.35 -1.82 1.42
C PRO A 8 24.16 -1.72 0.13
N GLY A 9 23.98 -0.67 -0.68
CA GLY A 9 24.77 -0.40 -1.88
C GLY A 9 23.92 0.00 -3.09
N ASN A 10 24.58 0.64 -4.06
CA ASN A 10 23.95 1.31 -5.21
C ASN A 10 22.75 2.18 -4.79
N LYS A 11 21.55 1.96 -5.36
CA LYS A 11 20.32 2.70 -5.04
C LYS A 11 19.31 1.90 -4.22
N LYS A 12 19.78 0.86 -3.53
CA LYS A 12 18.95 0.08 -2.60
C LYS A 12 18.80 0.81 -1.27
N VAL A 13 17.59 0.80 -0.75
CA VAL A 13 17.26 1.29 0.59
C VAL A 13 16.42 0.23 1.29
N THR A 14 16.83 -0.16 2.49
CA THR A 14 16.21 -1.27 3.23
C THR A 14 15.71 -0.80 4.59
N ALA A 15 14.46 -1.13 4.92
CA ALA A 15 13.90 -0.92 6.26
C ALA A 15 13.97 -2.23 7.07
N GLU A 16 14.42 -2.15 8.31
CA GLU A 16 14.46 -3.24 9.29
C GLU A 16 13.63 -2.87 10.52
N PHE A 17 12.63 -3.70 10.86
CA PHE A 17 11.73 -3.49 12.00
C PHE A 17 10.95 -4.77 12.33
N ASP A 18 10.66 -5.04 13.61
CA ASP A 18 9.85 -6.18 14.07
C ASP A 18 10.25 -7.55 13.46
N GLY A 19 11.53 -7.75 13.13
CA GLY A 19 12.04 -8.95 12.46
C GLY A 19 11.77 -9.03 10.95
N TYR A 20 11.15 -8.00 10.36
CA TYR A 20 10.95 -7.84 8.93
C TYR A 20 12.08 -7.05 8.27
N THR A 21 12.33 -7.38 7.01
CA THR A 21 13.23 -6.64 6.12
C THR A 21 12.45 -6.27 4.86
N VAL A 22 12.40 -4.98 4.55
CA VAL A 22 11.72 -4.48 3.35
C VAL A 22 12.72 -3.73 2.50
N THR A 23 13.09 -4.33 1.37
CA THR A 23 14.04 -3.74 0.42
C THR A 23 13.29 -3.00 -0.68
N THR A 24 13.81 -1.81 -1.01
CA THR A 24 13.41 -1.01 -2.17
C THR A 24 14.63 -0.72 -3.03
N ASP A 25 14.41 -0.49 -4.31
CA ASP A 25 15.47 -0.19 -5.28
C ASP A 25 14.92 0.74 -6.36
N GLN A 26 15.79 1.38 -7.12
CA GLN A 26 15.39 2.16 -8.28
C GLN A 26 15.39 1.28 -9.54
N PRO A 27 14.57 1.60 -10.55
CA PRO A 27 14.65 0.94 -11.84
C PRO A 27 16.02 1.21 -12.50
N LYS A 28 16.41 0.35 -13.45
CA LYS A 28 17.72 0.44 -14.12
C LYS A 28 17.90 1.76 -14.87
N GLU A 29 16.82 2.26 -15.45
CA GLU A 29 16.76 3.53 -16.17
C GLU A 29 17.01 4.73 -15.24
N ALA A 30 16.76 4.56 -13.93
CA ALA A 30 17.09 5.53 -12.89
C ALA A 30 18.40 5.20 -12.17
N GLY A 31 19.20 4.25 -12.68
CA GLY A 31 20.52 3.87 -12.16
C GLY A 31 20.50 2.91 -10.97
N GLY A 32 19.37 2.30 -10.64
CA GLY A 32 19.32 1.21 -9.66
C GLY A 32 19.55 -0.16 -10.31
N ASP A 33 19.40 -1.23 -9.54
CA ASP A 33 19.55 -2.58 -10.07
C ASP A 33 18.22 -3.14 -10.62
N GLY A 34 17.10 -2.46 -10.33
CA GLY A 34 15.75 -2.93 -10.61
C GLY A 34 15.42 -4.22 -9.85
N SER A 35 16.04 -4.44 -8.69
CA SER A 35 15.97 -5.69 -7.93
C SER A 35 14.82 -5.76 -6.92
N ALA A 36 14.19 -4.63 -6.65
CA ALA A 36 13.06 -4.44 -5.75
C ALA A 36 12.20 -3.26 -6.24
N PRO A 37 10.92 -3.13 -5.83
CA PRO A 37 10.10 -1.98 -6.22
C PRO A 37 10.71 -0.67 -5.73
N ALA A 38 10.42 0.42 -6.44
CA ALA A 38 10.75 1.74 -5.95
C ALA A 38 10.00 2.05 -4.65
N PRO A 39 10.57 2.87 -3.73
CA PRO A 39 9.91 3.22 -2.48
C PRO A 39 8.47 3.74 -2.67
N PHE A 40 8.25 4.53 -3.73
CA PHE A 40 6.93 5.08 -4.03
C PHE A 40 5.94 4.02 -4.53
N GLU A 41 6.41 3.04 -5.33
CA GLU A 41 5.59 1.91 -5.76
C GLU A 41 5.20 1.02 -4.58
N LEU A 42 6.15 0.77 -3.67
CA LEU A 42 5.89 0.04 -2.43
C LEU A 42 4.87 0.79 -1.56
N PHE A 43 4.98 2.11 -1.45
CA PHE A 43 3.97 2.94 -0.78
C PHE A 43 2.59 2.75 -1.42
N LEU A 44 2.47 2.82 -2.76
CA LEU A 44 1.21 2.58 -3.43
C LEU A 44 0.69 1.16 -3.20
N ALA A 45 1.55 0.14 -3.25
CA ALA A 45 1.18 -1.24 -2.96
C ALA A 45 0.62 -1.39 -1.53
N SER A 46 1.21 -0.68 -0.56
CA SER A 46 0.74 -0.69 0.83
C SER A 46 -0.70 -0.19 0.99
N LEU A 47 -1.17 0.72 0.12
CA LEU A 47 -2.55 1.21 0.14
C LEU A 47 -3.54 0.13 -0.30
N GLY A 48 -3.19 -0.59 -1.36
CA GLY A 48 -3.99 -1.72 -1.87
C GLY A 48 -4.06 -2.86 -0.87
N THR A 49 -2.93 -3.24 -0.26
CA THR A 49 -2.89 -4.30 0.76
C THR A 49 -3.58 -3.88 2.06
N CYS A 50 -3.47 -2.61 2.46
CA CYS A 50 -4.23 -2.03 3.57
C CYS A 50 -5.73 -2.11 3.34
N ALA A 51 -6.25 -1.73 2.17
CA ALA A 51 -7.67 -1.93 1.88
C ALA A 51 -8.04 -3.43 1.83
N GLY A 52 -7.16 -4.24 1.26
CA GLY A 52 -7.34 -5.69 1.13
C GLY A 52 -7.52 -6.40 2.47
N ILE A 53 -6.72 -6.08 3.50
CA ILE A 53 -6.84 -6.74 4.82
C ILE A 53 -8.18 -6.42 5.49
N PHE A 54 -8.72 -5.21 5.31
CA PHE A 54 -10.05 -4.85 5.82
C PHE A 54 -11.14 -5.66 5.10
N VAL A 55 -11.10 -5.71 3.76
CA VAL A 55 -12.08 -6.48 2.96
C VAL A 55 -12.02 -7.97 3.32
N LEU A 56 -10.83 -8.55 3.36
CA LEU A 56 -10.62 -9.96 3.73
C LEU A 56 -11.17 -10.26 5.13
N SER A 57 -10.90 -9.37 6.09
CA SER A 57 -11.40 -9.51 7.47
C SER A 57 -12.92 -9.44 7.54
N PHE A 58 -13.56 -8.57 6.75
CA PHE A 58 -15.01 -8.49 6.68
C PHE A 58 -15.65 -9.77 6.15
N CYS A 59 -15.08 -10.34 5.08
CA CYS A 59 -15.56 -11.59 4.51
C CYS A 59 -15.41 -12.75 5.50
N ARG A 60 -14.23 -12.90 6.13
CA ARG A 60 -13.97 -13.96 7.11
C ARG A 60 -14.88 -13.90 8.33
N LYS A 61 -15.16 -12.71 8.86
CA LYS A 61 -16.07 -12.53 10.02
C LYS A 61 -17.53 -12.91 9.74
N ARG A 62 -17.90 -13.10 8.48
CA ARG A 62 -19.27 -13.38 8.03
C ARG A 62 -19.35 -14.68 7.23
N ASP A 63 -18.28 -15.47 7.26
CA ASP A 63 -18.15 -16.73 6.50
C ASP A 63 -18.48 -16.56 5.01
N LEU A 64 -18.07 -15.44 4.42
CA LEU A 64 -18.28 -15.15 3.00
C LEU A 64 -17.15 -15.75 2.16
N PRO A 65 -17.43 -16.19 0.91
CA PRO A 65 -16.42 -16.75 0.03
C PRO A 65 -15.34 -15.72 -0.29
N THR A 66 -14.08 -16.13 -0.21
CA THR A 66 -12.91 -15.32 -0.57
C THR A 66 -12.15 -15.89 -1.77
N GLU A 67 -12.49 -17.10 -2.21
CA GLU A 67 -11.89 -17.69 -3.42
C GLU A 67 -12.27 -16.86 -4.65
N GLY A 68 -11.28 -16.34 -5.37
CA GLY A 68 -11.48 -15.41 -6.49
C GLY A 68 -11.82 -13.95 -6.09
N LEU A 69 -11.72 -13.59 -4.80
CA LEU A 69 -11.80 -12.20 -4.36
C LEU A 69 -10.51 -11.46 -4.72
N GLU A 70 -10.62 -10.35 -5.46
CA GLU A 70 -9.47 -9.60 -5.96
C GLU A 70 -9.68 -8.08 -5.81
N LEU A 71 -8.61 -7.37 -5.49
CA LEU A 71 -8.56 -5.90 -5.54
C LEU A 71 -7.60 -5.48 -6.65
N ILE A 72 -8.11 -4.71 -7.61
CA ILE A 72 -7.28 -4.09 -8.66
C ILE A 72 -7.09 -2.63 -8.33
N GLN A 73 -5.84 -2.24 -8.11
CA GLN A 73 -5.45 -0.85 -7.88
C GLN A 73 -4.95 -0.22 -9.18
N THR A 74 -5.37 1.00 -9.44
CA THR A 74 -4.76 1.88 -10.45
C THR A 74 -4.48 3.25 -9.83
N ALA A 75 -3.35 3.86 -10.18
CA ALA A 75 -2.99 5.21 -9.78
C ALA A 75 -2.86 6.11 -11.01
N GLU A 76 -3.48 7.29 -10.96
CA GLU A 76 -3.40 8.32 -11.99
C GLU A 76 -2.36 9.36 -11.54
N TRP A 77 -1.39 9.66 -12.40
CA TRP A 77 -0.34 10.64 -12.13
C TRP A 77 -0.71 12.00 -12.72
N ASP A 78 -0.44 13.07 -11.97
CA ASP A 78 -0.56 14.46 -12.42
C ASP A 78 0.84 15.04 -12.58
N ASP A 79 1.24 15.23 -13.84
CA ASP A 79 2.56 15.75 -14.20
C ASP A 79 2.78 17.19 -13.73
N ALA A 80 1.74 18.03 -13.71
CA ALA A 80 1.89 19.41 -13.28
C ALA A 80 2.13 19.48 -11.77
N ALA A 81 1.34 18.73 -11.00
CA ALA A 81 1.45 18.68 -9.55
C ALA A 81 2.53 17.71 -9.02
N HIS A 82 3.19 16.95 -9.91
CA HIS A 82 4.22 15.95 -9.59
C HIS A 82 3.77 14.96 -8.50
N ARG A 83 2.53 14.49 -8.59
CA ARG A 83 1.94 13.57 -7.59
C ARG A 83 0.85 12.69 -8.18
N VAL A 84 0.51 11.62 -7.46
CA VAL A 84 -0.70 10.85 -7.75
C VAL A 84 -1.94 11.71 -7.44
N SER A 85 -2.80 11.90 -8.44
CA SER A 85 -4.04 12.65 -8.32
C SER A 85 -5.21 11.79 -7.87
N LYS A 86 -5.20 10.50 -8.22
CA LYS A 86 -6.29 9.57 -7.89
C LYS A 86 -5.81 8.13 -7.81
N ILE A 87 -6.33 7.41 -6.81
CA ILE A 87 -6.19 5.97 -6.69
C ILE A 87 -7.58 5.34 -6.78
N THR A 88 -7.73 4.36 -7.66
CA THR A 88 -8.96 3.59 -7.81
C THR A 88 -8.72 2.15 -7.36
N LEU A 89 -9.58 1.65 -6.47
CA LEU A 89 -9.60 0.25 -6.05
C LEU A 89 -10.88 -0.41 -6.60
N LYS A 90 -10.74 -1.32 -7.56
CA LYS A 90 -11.84 -2.13 -8.08
C LYS A 90 -11.86 -3.47 -7.34
N ILE A 91 -12.92 -3.70 -6.56
CA ILE A 91 -13.09 -4.96 -5.81
C ILE A 91 -13.92 -5.94 -6.65
N ARG A 92 -13.29 -7.01 -7.12
CA ARG A 92 -13.95 -8.10 -7.84
C ARG A 92 -14.40 -9.15 -6.85
N LEU A 93 -15.71 -9.32 -6.77
CA LEU A 93 -16.34 -10.26 -5.85
C LEU A 93 -16.48 -11.64 -6.49
N PRO A 94 -16.34 -12.74 -5.72
CA PRO A 94 -16.56 -14.10 -6.21
C PRO A 94 -17.95 -14.32 -6.82
N LYS A 95 -18.07 -15.33 -7.68
CA LYS A 95 -19.37 -15.75 -8.21
C LYS A 95 -20.28 -16.18 -7.06
N GLY A 96 -21.52 -15.69 -7.06
CA GLY A 96 -22.49 -15.98 -5.99
C GLY A 96 -22.28 -15.19 -4.70
N PHE A 97 -21.38 -14.18 -4.68
CA PHE A 97 -21.24 -13.31 -3.51
C PHE A 97 -22.56 -12.59 -3.19
N PRO A 98 -23.05 -12.61 -1.94
CA PRO A 98 -24.37 -12.07 -1.61
C PRO A 98 -24.48 -10.57 -1.90
N GLU A 99 -25.49 -10.18 -2.68
CA GLU A 99 -25.64 -8.80 -3.16
C GLU A 99 -25.77 -7.78 -2.02
N LYS A 100 -26.44 -8.17 -0.92
CA LYS A 100 -26.61 -7.34 0.28
C LYS A 100 -25.30 -6.85 0.91
N TYR A 101 -24.16 -7.49 0.61
CA TYR A 101 -22.86 -7.12 1.17
C TYR A 101 -21.96 -6.34 0.21
N ARG A 102 -22.39 -6.08 -1.03
CA ARG A 102 -21.56 -5.36 -2.03
C ARG A 102 -21.11 -3.98 -1.52
N ASP A 103 -22.06 -3.18 -1.05
CA ASP A 103 -21.75 -1.85 -0.50
C ASP A 103 -20.96 -1.94 0.80
N SER A 104 -21.25 -2.94 1.64
CA SER A 104 -20.51 -3.17 2.88
C SER A 104 -19.03 -3.46 2.63
N VAL A 105 -18.69 -4.16 1.54
CA VAL A 105 -17.31 -4.41 1.13
C VAL A 105 -16.62 -3.10 0.73
N ILE A 106 -17.30 -2.22 -0.01
CA ILE A 106 -16.79 -0.89 -0.37
C ILE A 106 -16.57 -0.03 0.89
N SER A 107 -17.57 0.06 1.77
CA SER A 107 -17.48 0.79 3.03
C SER A 107 -16.34 0.26 3.92
N THR A 108 -16.13 -1.05 3.92
CA THR A 108 -15.04 -1.69 4.65
C THR A 108 -13.67 -1.31 4.10
N ALA A 109 -13.50 -1.32 2.77
CA ALA A 109 -12.25 -0.87 2.15
C ALA A 109 -11.91 0.59 2.51
N ASN A 110 -12.94 1.45 2.68
CA ASN A 110 -12.78 2.83 3.13
C ASN A 110 -12.30 2.97 4.59
N LEU A 111 -12.30 1.90 5.38
CA LEU A 111 -11.76 1.91 6.73
C LEU A 111 -10.22 1.81 6.76
N CYS A 112 -9.57 1.54 5.62
CA CYS A 112 -8.11 1.42 5.51
C CYS A 112 -7.39 2.57 6.24
N THR A 113 -6.58 2.17 7.21
CA THR A 113 -5.80 3.07 8.06
C THR A 113 -4.86 3.97 7.25
N ALA A 114 -4.16 3.41 6.25
CA ALA A 114 -3.25 4.19 5.41
C ALA A 114 -3.97 5.29 4.63
N LYS A 115 -5.14 4.99 4.04
CA LYS A 115 -5.99 5.99 3.38
C LYS A 115 -6.40 7.11 4.34
N LYS A 116 -6.79 6.77 5.57
CA LYS A 116 -7.18 7.78 6.58
C LYS A 116 -6.03 8.72 6.94
N HIS A 117 -4.80 8.20 7.04
CA HIS A 117 -3.60 9.02 7.27
C HIS A 117 -3.28 9.91 6.07
N LEU A 118 -3.54 9.48 4.82
CA LEU A 118 -3.35 10.38 3.68
C LEU A 118 -4.33 11.55 3.67
N LEU A 119 -5.55 11.35 4.17
CA LEU A 119 -6.55 12.42 4.29
C LEU A 119 -6.28 13.36 5.47
N ASN A 120 -5.61 12.86 6.51
CA ASN A 120 -5.20 13.63 7.69
C ASN A 120 -3.71 13.31 7.98
N PRO A 121 -2.78 13.91 7.21
CA PRO A 121 -1.37 13.55 7.28
C PRO A 121 -0.78 13.88 8.65
N PRO A 122 0.13 13.05 9.17
CA PRO A 122 0.87 13.38 10.38
C PRO A 122 1.81 14.56 10.12
N ALA A 123 2.18 15.27 11.19
CA ALA A 123 3.30 16.20 11.12
C ALA A 123 4.61 15.41 10.94
N PHE A 124 5.51 15.98 10.14
CA PHE A 124 6.86 15.44 9.94
C PHE A 124 7.84 16.35 10.67
N GLU A 125 8.66 15.75 11.53
CA GLU A 125 9.84 16.39 12.11
C GLU A 125 11.07 15.67 11.57
N ILE A 126 12.03 16.43 11.04
CA ILE A 126 13.24 15.90 10.43
C ILE A 126 14.42 16.56 11.14
N VAL A 127 15.24 15.75 11.79
CA VAL A 127 16.41 16.17 12.54
C VAL A 127 17.63 15.36 12.07
N THR A 128 18.82 15.87 12.38
CA THR A 128 20.09 15.18 12.16
C THR A 128 20.82 15.06 13.48
N GLU A 129 21.46 13.94 13.73
CA GLU A 129 22.28 13.68 14.92
C GLU A 129 23.65 13.10 14.52
N PRO A 130 24.70 13.36 15.32
CA PRO A 130 25.97 12.66 15.15
C PRO A 130 25.79 11.15 15.34
N SER A 131 26.59 10.36 14.61
CA SER A 131 26.60 8.89 14.72
C SER A 131 27.23 8.39 16.03
#